data_AF-A0A8H3HXU3-F1
#
_entry.id   AF-A0A8H3HXU3-F1
#
_cell.length_a   1.000
_cell.length_b   1.000
_cell.length_c   1.000
_cell.angle_alpha   90.00
_cell.angle_beta   90.00
_cell.angle_gamma   90.00
#
_symmetry.space_group_name_H-M   'P 1'
#
loop_
_entity.id
_entity.type
_entity.pdbx_description
1 polymer ?
#
loop_
_entity_poly.entity_id
_entity_poly.type
_entity_poly.pdbx_seq_one_letter_code
_entity_poly.pdbx_strand_id
1 'polypeptide(L)'
;MTNAPPGTHLDLFWSGAAELIAGEFSPMALGYENRLKDILSPSPEQPPALQHSKLTMLFNLIHGDLKNFLIALMTADSLHLSGMLFILYKYLEVEQKARGDAECIRTLYVPYSRIFRRYRLVHPDINHEGLLLTLIFSSLPGMSTLRDKFLIDDEDSRNVIHAYNQCLRTTLTISCKDAAHLMGFIKPLFTPRCEDLMPSIIDSTFWLFWETWPEIEETDTMARVVQAYGLYFLQIFDESMKPLRSNPEPWRFELVDVMMRSNILELIFRLALALSDSSTPDTERATKGRIKALFESTIAFWEKAVDYTPKDYFEQRLIKSGLIDEWFRYFAYFTERLYCRPSAADDIVLPFTMLFSRAVTAILGMKWSSMQFSFQVTGTCEYPRCAYPTNASTGCSGCMKAVYCSPRCLARSVFVYIS
;
A
#
# COMPACT_ATOMS: atom_id res chain seq x y z
N MET A 1 -12.47 -12.20 -46.41
CA MET A 1 -12.43 -11.05 -45.48
C MET A 1 -13.81 -10.95 -44.85
N THR A 2 -13.96 -11.46 -43.64
CA THR A 2 -15.23 -11.48 -42.91
C THR A 2 -15.45 -10.15 -42.20
N ASN A 3 -16.60 -9.53 -42.46
CA ASN A 3 -17.05 -8.27 -41.86
C ASN A 3 -17.43 -8.48 -40.39
N ALA A 4 -16.46 -8.78 -39.53
CA ALA A 4 -16.70 -8.68 -38.10
C ALA A 4 -16.90 -7.19 -37.72
N PRO A 5 -17.78 -6.88 -36.75
CA PRO A 5 -17.95 -5.53 -36.22
C PRO A 5 -16.58 -4.93 -35.82
N PRO A 6 -16.37 -3.61 -35.97
CA PRO A 6 -15.10 -2.95 -35.65
C PRO A 6 -14.56 -3.26 -34.24
N GLY A 7 -15.46 -3.42 -33.25
CA GLY A 7 -15.10 -3.80 -31.88
C GLY A 7 -14.44 -5.18 -31.81
N THR A 8 -14.98 -6.18 -32.51
CA THR A 8 -14.42 -7.54 -32.58
C THR A 8 -13.02 -7.59 -33.19
N HIS A 9 -12.70 -6.71 -34.15
CA HIS A 9 -11.35 -6.66 -34.73
C HIS A 9 -10.33 -6.04 -33.78
N LEU A 10 -10.75 -5.04 -33.00
CA LEU A 10 -9.90 -4.45 -31.96
C LEU A 10 -9.68 -5.45 -30.82
N ASP A 11 -10.72 -6.14 -30.37
CA ASP A 11 -10.61 -7.19 -29.37
C ASP A 11 -9.68 -8.32 -29.85
N LEU A 12 -9.82 -8.78 -31.10
CA LEU A 12 -8.92 -9.78 -31.69
C LEU A 12 -7.48 -9.30 -31.84
N PHE A 13 -7.26 -8.03 -32.18
CA PHE A 13 -5.92 -7.46 -32.33
C PHE A 13 -5.21 -7.35 -30.97
N TRP A 14 -5.88 -6.80 -29.97
CA TRP A 14 -5.30 -6.60 -28.63
C TRP A 14 -5.19 -7.90 -27.84
N SER A 15 -6.22 -8.77 -27.90
CA SER A 15 -6.17 -10.10 -27.29
C SER A 15 -5.15 -11.00 -27.99
N GLY A 16 -5.06 -10.95 -29.32
CA GLY A 16 -4.08 -11.70 -30.10
C GLY A 16 -2.65 -11.25 -29.83
N ALA A 17 -2.41 -9.95 -29.59
CA ALA A 17 -1.12 -9.45 -29.14
C ALA A 17 -0.78 -9.96 -27.73
N ALA A 18 -1.73 -9.89 -26.79
CA ALA A 18 -1.54 -10.41 -25.44
C ALA A 18 -1.30 -11.93 -25.41
N GLU A 19 -1.99 -12.71 -26.26
CA GLU A 19 -1.79 -14.16 -26.43
C GLU A 19 -0.45 -14.50 -27.09
N LEU A 20 -0.05 -13.76 -28.14
CA LEU A 20 1.28 -13.92 -28.77
C LEU A 20 2.40 -13.67 -27.77
N ILE A 21 2.23 -12.67 -26.91
CA ILE A 21 3.19 -12.34 -25.87
C ILE A 21 3.15 -13.38 -24.75
N ALA A 22 1.97 -13.83 -24.30
CA ALA A 22 1.83 -14.92 -23.34
C ALA A 22 2.46 -16.23 -23.82
N GLY A 23 2.44 -16.49 -25.14
CA GLY A 23 3.12 -17.61 -25.79
C GLY A 23 4.65 -17.57 -25.69
N GLU A 24 5.27 -16.39 -25.60
CA GLU A 24 6.72 -16.28 -25.29
C GLU A 24 7.03 -16.64 -23.83
N PHE A 25 6.03 -16.67 -22.95
CA PHE A 25 6.20 -16.85 -21.50
C PHE A 25 5.72 -18.18 -20.93
N SER A 26 5.20 -19.10 -21.76
CA SER A 26 4.78 -20.42 -21.28
C SER A 26 5.98 -21.35 -21.08
N PRO A 27 6.28 -21.81 -19.84
CA PRO A 27 7.40 -22.71 -19.55
C PRO A 27 7.22 -24.12 -20.14
N MET A 28 6.05 -24.43 -20.73
CA MET A 28 5.77 -25.70 -21.40
C MET A 28 5.77 -25.62 -22.93
N ALA A 29 5.98 -24.46 -23.53
CA ALA A 29 5.85 -24.31 -24.98
C ALA A 29 7.18 -24.55 -25.72
N LEU A 30 7.42 -25.83 -26.05
CA LEU A 30 8.34 -26.26 -27.11
C LEU A 30 8.18 -25.37 -28.36
N GLY A 31 9.09 -24.41 -28.56
CA GLY A 31 9.27 -23.72 -29.85
C GLY A 31 8.76 -22.28 -29.99
N TYR A 32 8.32 -21.59 -28.93
CA TYR A 32 7.80 -20.20 -29.02
C TYR A 32 8.79 -19.09 -28.63
N GLU A 33 9.99 -19.42 -28.15
CA GLU A 33 11.01 -18.46 -27.65
C GLU A 33 11.61 -17.48 -28.69
N ASN A 34 11.07 -17.38 -29.91
CA ASN A 34 11.70 -16.60 -30.98
C ASN A 34 10.73 -15.76 -31.84
N ARG A 35 9.45 -15.60 -31.47
CA ARG A 35 8.50 -14.90 -32.35
C ARG A 35 8.68 -13.38 -32.37
N LEU A 36 9.19 -12.80 -31.28
CA LEU A 36 9.43 -11.36 -31.19
C LEU A 36 10.88 -10.97 -31.55
N LYS A 37 11.79 -11.95 -31.67
CA LYS A 37 13.15 -11.73 -32.21
C LYS A 37 13.10 -11.11 -33.60
N ASP A 38 12.25 -11.62 -34.49
CA ASP A 38 12.15 -11.11 -35.86
C ASP A 38 11.50 -9.72 -35.96
N ILE A 39 10.83 -9.26 -34.90
CA ILE A 39 10.21 -7.92 -34.87
C ILE A 39 11.23 -6.82 -34.52
N LEU A 40 12.14 -7.11 -33.60
CA LEU A 40 13.11 -6.14 -33.05
C LEU A 40 14.55 -6.36 -33.54
N SER A 41 14.87 -7.56 -34.01
CA SER A 41 16.20 -7.96 -34.48
C SER A 41 16.05 -9.04 -35.57
N PRO A 42 15.51 -8.67 -36.74
CA PRO A 42 15.30 -9.60 -37.84
C PRO A 42 16.60 -10.21 -38.32
N SER A 43 16.47 -11.37 -38.96
CA SER A 43 17.54 -11.96 -39.78
C SER A 43 18.07 -10.94 -40.79
N PRO A 44 19.37 -10.95 -41.16
CA PRO A 44 19.98 -9.94 -42.02
C PRO A 44 19.31 -9.78 -43.40
N GLU A 45 18.48 -10.74 -43.81
CA GLU A 45 17.74 -10.76 -45.08
C GLU A 45 16.36 -10.09 -45.00
N GLN A 46 15.88 -9.68 -43.82
CA GLN A 46 14.56 -9.05 -43.66
C GLN A 46 14.66 -7.70 -42.95
N PRO A 47 13.96 -6.65 -43.43
CA PRO A 47 13.89 -5.38 -42.72
C PRO A 47 13.08 -5.56 -41.42
N PRO A 48 13.45 -4.88 -40.32
CA PRO A 48 12.73 -5.02 -39.06
C PRO A 48 11.29 -4.53 -39.24
N ALA A 49 10.32 -5.32 -38.77
CA ALA A 49 8.91 -4.96 -38.81
C ALA A 49 8.66 -3.62 -38.09
N LEU A 50 9.43 -3.32 -37.04
CA LEU A 50 9.45 -2.05 -36.34
C LEU A 50 10.82 -1.39 -36.43
N GLN A 51 10.89 -0.26 -37.14
CA GLN A 51 12.11 0.54 -37.24
C GLN A 51 12.48 1.15 -35.89
N HIS A 52 13.75 1.05 -35.52
CA HIS A 52 14.33 1.63 -34.31
C HIS A 52 13.99 3.12 -34.12
N SER A 53 14.07 3.90 -35.20
CA SER A 53 13.72 5.33 -35.20
C SER A 53 12.26 5.59 -34.86
N LYS A 54 11.33 4.71 -35.26
CA LYS A 54 9.90 4.80 -34.93
C LYS A 54 9.64 4.48 -33.47
N LEU A 55 10.29 3.45 -32.93
CA LEU A 55 10.19 3.11 -31.51
C LEU A 55 10.76 4.22 -30.63
N THR A 56 11.91 4.80 -31.02
CA THR A 56 12.48 5.97 -30.36
C THR A 56 11.53 7.17 -30.39
N MET A 57 10.91 7.44 -31.54
CA MET A 57 9.95 8.55 -31.68
C MET A 57 8.71 8.33 -30.83
N LEU A 58 8.12 7.12 -30.87
CA LEU A 58 6.95 6.77 -30.05
C LEU A 58 7.26 6.91 -28.56
N PHE A 59 8.40 6.38 -28.13
CA PHE A 59 8.87 6.48 -26.76
C PHE A 59 9.00 7.92 -26.28
N ASN A 60 9.66 8.76 -27.08
CA ASN A 60 9.85 10.18 -26.78
C ASN A 60 8.53 10.96 -26.79
N LEU A 61 7.59 10.59 -27.66
CA LEU A 61 6.27 11.22 -27.72
C LEU A 61 5.46 10.93 -26.45
N ILE A 62 5.38 9.67 -26.04
CA ILE A 62 4.65 9.30 -24.82
C ILE A 62 5.34 9.88 -23.58
N HIS A 63 6.67 9.83 -23.52
CA HIS A 63 7.41 10.42 -22.40
C HIS A 63 7.32 11.95 -22.35
N GLY A 64 7.26 12.60 -23.52
CA GLY A 64 7.14 14.06 -23.62
C GLY A 64 5.80 14.59 -23.12
N ASP A 65 4.76 13.75 -23.08
CA ASP A 65 3.41 14.13 -22.67
C ASP A 65 2.77 13.12 -21.70
N LEU A 66 3.49 12.81 -20.60
CA LEU A 66 3.05 11.86 -19.57
C LEU A 66 1.73 12.25 -18.90
N LYS A 67 1.44 13.55 -18.82
CA LYS A 67 0.22 14.09 -18.21
C LYS A 67 -1.00 13.74 -19.06
N ASN A 68 -1.00 14.12 -20.34
CA ASN A 68 -2.12 13.80 -21.23
C ASN A 68 -2.22 12.31 -21.50
N PHE A 69 -1.09 11.59 -21.50
CA PHE A 69 -1.10 10.13 -21.53
C PHE A 69 -1.90 9.52 -20.36
N LEU A 70 -1.65 9.96 -19.12
CA LEU A 70 -2.42 9.48 -17.97
C LEU A 70 -3.89 9.88 -18.04
N ILE A 71 -4.20 11.13 -18.41
CA ILE A 71 -5.58 11.60 -18.56
C ILE A 71 -6.35 10.75 -19.59
N ALA A 72 -5.70 10.45 -20.73
CA ALA A 72 -6.28 9.59 -21.77
C ALA A 72 -6.55 8.18 -21.24
N LEU A 73 -5.61 7.59 -20.48
CA LEU A 73 -5.81 6.29 -19.85
C LEU A 73 -7.00 6.31 -18.89
N MET A 74 -7.07 7.29 -17.99
CA MET A 74 -8.13 7.41 -16.99
C MET A 74 -9.51 7.59 -17.64
N THR A 75 -9.57 8.32 -18.75
CA THR A 75 -10.83 8.59 -19.46
C THR A 75 -11.33 7.38 -20.24
N ALA A 76 -10.41 6.57 -20.77
CA ALA A 76 -10.73 5.42 -21.61
C ALA A 76 -11.01 4.12 -20.82
N ASP A 77 -10.82 4.11 -19.49
CA ASP A 77 -10.97 2.93 -18.62
C ASP A 77 -10.10 1.72 -19.06
N SER A 78 -8.98 2.03 -19.74
CA SER A 78 -7.96 1.16 -20.37
C SER A 78 -7.84 1.37 -21.89
N LEU A 79 -6.61 1.47 -22.37
CA LEU A 79 -6.28 1.50 -23.80
C LEU A 79 -5.66 0.19 -24.31
N HIS A 80 -5.59 -0.85 -23.47
CA HIS A 80 -5.02 -2.17 -23.81
C HIS A 80 -3.60 -2.09 -24.41
N LEU A 81 -2.77 -1.18 -23.88
CA LEU A 81 -1.43 -0.88 -24.38
C LEU A 81 -0.32 -1.80 -23.83
N SER A 82 -0.67 -2.86 -23.09
CA SER A 82 0.32 -3.77 -22.49
C SER A 82 1.26 -4.39 -23.52
N GLY A 83 0.76 -4.74 -24.71
CA GLY A 83 1.60 -5.25 -25.81
C GLY A 83 2.58 -4.19 -26.35
N MET A 84 2.15 -2.93 -26.48
CA MET A 84 3.02 -1.83 -26.86
C MET A 84 4.10 -1.59 -25.79
N LEU A 85 3.72 -1.60 -24.51
CA LEU A 85 4.66 -1.46 -23.39
C LEU A 85 5.69 -2.59 -23.41
N PHE A 86 5.27 -3.82 -23.69
CA PHE A 86 6.18 -4.95 -23.82
C PHE A 86 7.17 -4.79 -24.98
N ILE A 87 6.71 -4.34 -26.15
CA ILE A 87 7.59 -4.05 -27.30
C ILE A 87 8.62 -2.97 -26.92
N LEU A 88 8.18 -1.91 -26.24
CA LEU A 88 9.07 -0.86 -25.73
C LEU A 88 10.07 -1.41 -24.70
N TYR A 89 9.64 -2.30 -23.80
CA TYR A 89 10.52 -2.97 -22.84
C TYR A 89 11.59 -3.81 -23.54
N LYS A 90 11.22 -4.61 -24.56
CA LYS A 90 12.18 -5.39 -25.34
C LYS A 90 13.14 -4.51 -26.14
N TYR A 91 12.67 -3.36 -26.62
CA TYR A 91 13.54 -2.33 -27.19
C TYR A 91 14.60 -1.83 -26.19
N LEU A 92 14.25 -1.63 -24.91
CA LEU A 92 15.22 -1.28 -23.87
C LEU A 92 16.28 -2.36 -23.66
N GLU A 93 15.89 -3.63 -23.64
CA GLU A 93 16.83 -4.76 -23.46
C GLU A 93 17.87 -4.80 -24.59
N VAL A 94 17.47 -4.47 -25.82
CA VAL A 94 18.38 -4.36 -26.97
C VAL A 94 19.32 -3.16 -26.81
N GLU A 95 18.78 -1.98 -26.48
CA GLU A 95 19.59 -0.77 -26.31
C GLU A 95 20.59 -0.86 -25.15
N GLN A 96 20.22 -1.52 -24.06
CA GLN A 96 21.11 -1.75 -22.91
C GLN A 96 22.36 -2.54 -23.33
N LYS A 97 22.18 -3.60 -24.13
CA LYS A 97 23.30 -4.41 -24.65
C LYS A 97 24.22 -3.60 -25.56
N ALA A 98 23.69 -2.56 -26.23
CA ALA A 98 24.44 -1.73 -27.17
C ALA A 98 25.17 -0.54 -26.52
N ARG A 99 24.58 0.10 -25.49
CA ARG A 99 25.05 1.40 -24.95
C ARG A 99 25.69 1.33 -23.56
N GLY A 100 25.66 0.19 -22.88
CA GLY A 100 26.14 0.03 -21.51
C GLY A 100 25.16 0.58 -20.45
N ASP A 101 25.27 0.07 -19.22
CA ASP A 101 24.20 0.15 -18.22
C ASP A 101 23.89 1.59 -17.75
N ALA A 102 24.89 2.40 -17.41
CA ALA A 102 24.66 3.68 -16.74
C ALA A 102 23.93 4.72 -17.61
N GLU A 103 24.29 4.82 -18.89
CA GLU A 103 23.67 5.76 -19.83
C GLU A 103 22.26 5.30 -20.23
N CYS A 104 22.08 3.99 -20.45
CA CYS A 104 20.79 3.39 -20.75
C CYS A 104 19.79 3.57 -19.59
N ILE A 105 20.25 3.42 -18.34
CA ILE A 105 19.40 3.60 -17.16
C ILE A 105 18.75 4.99 -17.16
N ARG A 106 19.56 6.03 -17.35
CA ARG A 106 19.08 7.43 -17.28
C ARG A 106 18.23 7.82 -18.49
N THR A 107 18.63 7.41 -19.69
CA THR A 107 18.02 7.90 -20.93
C THR A 107 16.80 7.09 -21.36
N LEU A 108 16.71 5.82 -20.96
CA LEU A 108 15.69 4.90 -21.46
C LEU A 108 14.91 4.20 -20.32
N TYR A 109 15.57 3.62 -19.31
CA TYR A 109 14.82 2.94 -18.23
C TYR A 109 13.99 3.90 -17.38
N VAL A 110 14.54 5.05 -17.01
CA VAL A 110 13.81 6.05 -16.20
C VAL A 110 12.54 6.53 -16.91
N PRO A 111 12.60 7.02 -18.16
CA PRO A 111 11.40 7.42 -18.89
C PRO A 111 10.39 6.28 -19.08
N TYR A 112 10.86 5.08 -19.44
CA TYR A 112 9.99 3.92 -19.59
C TYR A 112 9.26 3.56 -18.29
N SER A 113 9.98 3.55 -17.16
CA SER A 113 9.39 3.23 -15.86
C SER A 113 8.24 4.18 -15.51
N ARG A 114 8.33 5.47 -15.90
CA ARG A 114 7.22 6.42 -15.70
C ARG A 114 6.00 6.11 -16.54
N ILE A 115 6.22 5.82 -17.83
CA ILE A 115 5.14 5.43 -18.75
C ILE A 115 4.45 4.19 -18.19
N PHE A 116 5.23 3.17 -17.87
CA PHE A 116 4.75 1.89 -17.38
C PHE A 116 3.98 2.02 -16.07
N ARG A 117 4.50 2.78 -15.09
CA ARG A 117 3.83 2.96 -13.79
C ARG A 117 2.53 3.76 -13.92
N ARG A 118 2.46 4.76 -14.80
CA ARG A 118 1.20 5.47 -15.10
C ARG A 118 0.16 4.57 -15.74
N TYR A 119 0.58 3.72 -16.67
CA TYR A 119 -0.30 2.69 -17.22
C TYR A 119 -0.83 1.75 -16.12
N ARG A 120 0.06 1.28 -15.24
CA ARG A 120 -0.30 0.38 -14.14
C ARG A 120 -1.28 1.00 -13.13
N LEU A 121 -1.26 2.32 -12.94
CA LEU A 121 -2.21 3.02 -12.06
C LEU A 121 -3.66 2.98 -12.55
N VAL A 122 -3.86 2.84 -13.86
CA VAL A 122 -5.21 2.91 -14.44
C VAL A 122 -5.69 1.54 -14.91
N HIS A 123 -4.78 0.60 -15.14
CA HIS A 123 -5.13 -0.65 -15.78
C HIS A 123 -5.98 -1.55 -14.86
N PRO A 124 -7.20 -1.93 -15.29
CA PRO A 124 -7.95 -3.01 -14.64
C PRO A 124 -7.25 -4.32 -14.97
N ASP A 125 -6.98 -5.14 -13.96
CA ASP A 125 -6.24 -6.39 -14.10
C ASP A 125 -7.10 -7.44 -14.83
N ILE A 126 -7.07 -7.42 -16.16
CA ILE A 126 -7.88 -8.27 -17.03
C ILE A 126 -6.97 -9.26 -17.76
N ASN A 127 -7.18 -10.56 -17.49
CA ASN A 127 -6.65 -11.69 -18.28
C ASN A 127 -5.12 -11.69 -18.44
N HIS A 128 -4.62 -11.84 -19.67
CA HIS A 128 -3.21 -11.99 -20.00
C HIS A 128 -2.39 -10.69 -19.83
N GLU A 129 -3.04 -9.53 -19.73
CA GLU A 129 -2.34 -8.25 -19.51
C GLU A 129 -1.72 -8.19 -18.12
N GLY A 130 -2.40 -8.69 -17.09
CA GLY A 130 -1.89 -8.74 -15.72
C GLY A 130 -0.58 -9.51 -15.57
N LEU A 131 -0.51 -10.68 -16.23
CA LEU A 131 0.70 -11.51 -16.28
C LEU A 131 1.86 -10.77 -16.95
N LEU A 132 1.57 -10.08 -18.06
CA LEU A 132 2.56 -9.32 -18.81
C LEU A 132 3.09 -8.11 -18.02
N LEU A 133 2.20 -7.38 -17.35
CA LEU A 133 2.58 -6.28 -16.48
C LEU A 133 3.41 -6.76 -15.29
N THR A 134 3.04 -7.89 -14.68
CA THR A 134 3.80 -8.49 -13.56
C THR A 134 5.21 -8.87 -13.99
N LEU A 135 5.36 -9.42 -15.19
CA LEU A 135 6.66 -9.74 -15.77
C LEU A 135 7.51 -8.50 -15.98
N ILE A 136 7.01 -7.52 -16.75
CA ILE A 136 7.73 -6.27 -17.02
C ILE A 136 8.14 -5.63 -15.70
N PHE A 137 7.22 -5.56 -14.75
CA PHE A 137 7.47 -4.98 -13.45
C PHE A 137 8.58 -5.69 -12.67
N SER A 138 8.62 -7.03 -12.70
CA SER A 138 9.63 -7.83 -12.02
C SER A 138 11.02 -7.70 -12.65
N SER A 139 11.09 -7.37 -13.94
CA SER A 139 12.33 -7.16 -14.67
C SER A 139 12.85 -5.72 -14.63
N LEU A 140 12.02 -4.76 -14.22
CA LEU A 140 12.45 -3.37 -14.07
C LEU A 140 13.27 -3.18 -12.77
N PRO A 141 14.36 -2.40 -12.81
CA PRO A 141 15.10 -2.05 -11.60
C PRO A 141 14.18 -1.41 -10.54
N GLY A 142 14.51 -1.62 -9.27
CA GLY A 142 13.84 -0.95 -8.14
C GLY A 142 14.12 0.55 -8.15
N MET A 143 13.38 1.31 -8.96
CA MET A 143 13.60 2.74 -9.19
C MET A 143 12.89 3.60 -8.11
N SER A 144 13.27 3.42 -6.84
CA SER A 144 12.79 4.21 -5.70
C SER A 144 13.31 5.66 -5.67
N THR A 145 14.14 6.04 -6.65
CA THR A 145 14.88 7.31 -6.68
C THR A 145 14.61 8.14 -7.94
N LEU A 146 13.41 8.02 -8.53
CA LEU A 146 12.98 8.88 -9.63
C LEU A 146 12.68 10.33 -9.16
N ARG A 147 13.64 11.00 -8.52
CA ARG A 147 13.63 12.47 -8.44
C ARG A 147 14.10 13.00 -9.78
N ASP A 148 13.17 13.47 -10.60
CA ASP A 148 13.54 14.17 -11.83
C ASP A 148 13.38 15.67 -11.71
N LYS A 149 14.14 16.36 -12.56
CA LYS A 149 14.10 17.80 -12.76
C LYS A 149 12.95 18.25 -13.66
N PHE A 150 12.15 17.33 -14.21
CA PHE A 150 10.97 17.70 -14.97
C PHE A 150 9.95 18.34 -14.02
N LEU A 151 9.49 19.53 -14.40
CA LEU A 151 8.47 20.31 -13.70
C LEU A 151 7.17 19.49 -13.65
N ILE A 152 7.00 18.70 -12.60
CA ILE A 152 5.71 18.12 -12.27
C ILE A 152 4.83 19.29 -11.86
N ASP A 153 3.79 19.56 -12.65
CA ASP A 153 2.78 20.55 -12.27
C ASP A 153 1.78 19.94 -11.29
N ASP A 154 1.09 20.80 -10.54
CA ASP A 154 0.17 20.36 -9.51
C ASP A 154 -0.99 19.52 -10.07
N GLU A 155 -1.41 19.75 -11.31
CA GLU A 155 -2.51 19.01 -11.93
C GLU A 155 -2.08 17.58 -12.27
N ASP A 156 -0.86 17.39 -12.79
CA ASP A 156 -0.29 16.08 -13.03
C ASP A 156 -0.14 15.27 -11.73
N SER A 157 0.37 15.89 -10.66
CA SER A 157 0.44 15.28 -9.33
C SER A 157 -0.93 14.82 -8.83
N ARG A 158 -1.95 15.67 -8.95
CA ARG A 158 -3.32 15.34 -8.53
C ARG A 158 -3.89 14.18 -9.34
N ASN A 159 -3.72 14.19 -10.66
CA ASN A 159 -4.20 13.11 -11.54
C ASN A 159 -3.54 11.77 -11.18
N VAL A 160 -2.24 11.77 -10.91
CA VAL A 160 -1.50 10.57 -10.48
C VAL A 160 -1.99 10.05 -9.13
N ILE A 161 -2.23 10.93 -8.16
CA ILE A 161 -2.76 10.55 -6.84
C ILE A 161 -4.20 10.01 -6.96
N HIS A 162 -5.04 10.64 -7.78
CA HIS A 162 -6.40 10.16 -8.02
C HIS A 162 -6.40 8.78 -8.67
N ALA A 163 -5.58 8.56 -9.70
CA ALA A 163 -5.42 7.25 -10.32
C ALA A 163 -4.94 6.19 -9.31
N TYR A 164 -3.98 6.53 -8.44
CA TYR A 164 -3.53 5.65 -7.36
C TYR A 164 -4.66 5.26 -6.40
N ASN A 165 -5.41 6.24 -5.89
CA ASN A 165 -6.51 5.97 -4.96
C ASN A 165 -7.61 5.12 -5.61
N GLN A 166 -7.92 5.37 -6.88
CA GLN A 166 -8.86 4.56 -7.64
C GLN A 166 -8.34 3.13 -7.79
N CYS A 167 -7.10 2.96 -8.25
CA CYS A 167 -6.43 1.67 -8.40
C CYS A 167 -6.54 0.81 -7.15
N LEU A 168 -6.24 1.40 -5.98
CA LEU A 168 -6.29 0.68 -4.71
C LEU A 168 -7.71 0.24 -4.31
N ARG A 169 -8.74 0.96 -4.74
CA ARG A 169 -10.14 0.67 -4.36
C ARG A 169 -10.87 -0.23 -5.36
N THR A 170 -10.48 -0.20 -6.62
CA THR A 170 -11.20 -0.90 -7.70
C THR A 170 -10.59 -2.25 -8.02
N THR A 171 -9.29 -2.41 -7.80
CA THR A 171 -8.56 -3.59 -8.28
C THR A 171 -8.30 -4.53 -7.11
N LEU A 172 -9.20 -5.51 -6.90
CA LEU A 172 -9.05 -6.56 -5.88
C LEU A 172 -7.83 -7.45 -6.08
N THR A 173 -7.12 -7.33 -7.21
CA THR A 173 -5.97 -8.16 -7.56
C THR A 173 -4.62 -7.48 -7.29
N ILE A 174 -4.59 -6.19 -6.89
CA ILE A 174 -3.31 -5.55 -6.60
C ILE A 174 -2.75 -6.08 -5.27
N SER A 175 -1.58 -6.71 -5.33
CA SER A 175 -0.92 -7.16 -4.12
C SER A 175 -0.45 -5.97 -3.27
N CYS A 176 -0.40 -6.14 -1.94
CA CYS A 176 0.17 -5.14 -1.03
C CYS A 176 1.59 -4.72 -1.41
N LYS A 177 2.38 -5.68 -1.93
CA LYS A 177 3.73 -5.43 -2.43
C LYS A 177 3.71 -4.50 -3.65
N ASP A 178 2.83 -4.73 -4.61
CA ASP A 178 2.70 -3.88 -5.79
C ASP A 178 2.20 -2.48 -5.42
N ALA A 179 1.22 -2.39 -4.53
CA ALA A 179 0.74 -1.13 -4.01
C ALA A 179 1.87 -0.31 -3.36
N ALA A 180 2.74 -0.94 -2.57
CA ALA A 180 3.91 -0.27 -1.97
C ALA A 180 4.87 0.28 -3.02
N HIS A 181 5.09 -0.44 -4.12
CA HIS A 181 5.92 0.05 -5.21
C HIS A 181 5.27 1.19 -5.99
N LEU A 182 3.95 1.19 -6.14
CA LEU A 182 3.22 2.33 -6.68
C LEU A 182 3.35 3.52 -5.75
N MET A 183 3.20 3.34 -4.43
CA MET A 183 3.41 4.43 -3.47
C MET A 183 4.83 5.02 -3.55
N GLY A 184 5.86 4.19 -3.71
CA GLY A 184 7.23 4.65 -3.96
C GLY A 184 7.37 5.50 -5.24
N PHE A 185 6.47 5.34 -6.21
CA PHE A 185 6.35 6.20 -7.39
C PHE A 185 5.52 7.47 -7.15
N ILE A 186 4.44 7.39 -6.36
CA ILE A 186 3.60 8.53 -6.00
C ILE A 186 4.37 9.51 -5.10
N LYS A 187 5.11 9.01 -4.12
CA LYS A 187 5.83 9.79 -3.12
C LYS A 187 6.67 10.94 -3.71
N PRO A 188 7.57 10.74 -4.70
CA PRO A 188 8.32 11.83 -5.32
C PRO A 188 7.49 12.78 -6.17
N LEU A 189 6.25 12.43 -6.54
CA LEU A 189 5.33 13.26 -7.32
C LEU A 189 4.39 14.09 -6.44
N PHE A 190 4.41 13.90 -5.12
CA PHE A 190 3.56 14.63 -4.20
C PHE A 190 4.06 16.08 -4.01
N THR A 191 3.26 17.07 -4.44
CA THR A 191 3.58 18.49 -4.30
C THR A 191 2.88 19.13 -3.08
N PRO A 192 3.40 20.25 -2.55
CA PRO A 192 2.73 21.05 -1.52
C PRO A 192 1.42 21.74 -1.98
N ARG A 193 0.72 21.25 -3.00
CA ARG A 193 -0.64 21.68 -3.36
C ARG A 193 -1.60 20.50 -3.49
N CYS A 194 -1.14 19.32 -3.05
CA CYS A 194 -1.90 18.08 -3.02
C CYS A 194 -2.19 17.65 -1.57
N GLU A 195 -1.99 18.51 -0.57
CA GLU A 195 -2.17 18.14 0.84
C GLU A 195 -3.60 17.70 1.14
N ASP A 196 -4.57 18.26 0.41
CA ASP A 196 -5.98 17.89 0.48
C ASP A 196 -6.25 16.44 0.06
N LEU A 197 -5.35 15.82 -0.70
CA LEU A 197 -5.47 14.43 -1.11
C LEU A 197 -4.84 13.46 -0.10
N MET A 198 -4.05 13.93 0.86
CA MET A 198 -3.42 13.06 1.86
C MET A 198 -4.40 12.15 2.62
N PRO A 199 -5.57 12.64 3.09
CA PRO A 199 -6.57 11.77 3.72
C PRO A 199 -6.99 10.62 2.80
N SER A 200 -7.26 10.90 1.52
CA SER A 200 -7.69 9.88 0.56
C SER A 200 -6.61 8.82 0.26
N ILE A 201 -5.33 9.21 0.27
CA ILE A 201 -4.19 8.27 0.13
C ILE A 201 -4.16 7.33 1.32
N ILE A 202 -4.14 7.88 2.54
CA ILE A 202 -4.12 7.08 3.78
C ILE A 202 -5.35 6.15 3.83
N ASP A 203 -6.54 6.66 3.56
CA ASP A 203 -7.78 5.89 3.59
C ASP A 203 -7.71 4.69 2.62
N SER A 204 -7.28 4.92 1.37
CA SER A 204 -7.23 3.88 0.35
C SER A 204 -6.11 2.86 0.62
N THR A 205 -4.95 3.31 1.11
CA THR A 205 -3.84 2.42 1.52
C THR A 205 -4.24 1.49 2.66
N PHE A 206 -4.80 2.03 3.74
CA PHE A 206 -5.15 1.22 4.90
C PHE A 206 -6.39 0.38 4.65
N TRP A 207 -7.32 0.84 3.79
CA TRP A 207 -8.40 0.00 3.29
C TRP A 207 -7.84 -1.26 2.61
N LEU A 208 -6.90 -1.13 1.67
CA LEU A 208 -6.26 -2.27 1.01
C LEU A 208 -5.65 -3.24 2.02
N PHE A 209 -4.95 -2.72 3.03
CA PHE A 209 -4.34 -3.57 4.06
C PHE A 209 -5.35 -4.36 4.88
N TRP A 210 -6.50 -3.77 5.20
CA TRP A 210 -7.55 -4.46 5.93
C TRP A 210 -8.27 -5.49 5.05
N GLU A 211 -8.54 -5.17 3.79
CA GLU A 211 -9.20 -6.09 2.87
C GLU A 211 -8.32 -7.28 2.51
N THR A 212 -7.02 -7.06 2.32
CA THR A 212 -6.07 -8.15 1.99
C THR A 212 -5.63 -8.95 3.21
N TRP A 213 -5.84 -8.44 4.44
CA TRP A 213 -5.42 -9.09 5.68
C TRP A 213 -5.78 -10.59 5.79
N PRO A 214 -7.01 -11.04 5.46
CA PRO A 214 -7.39 -12.45 5.58
C PRO A 214 -6.64 -13.39 4.62
N GLU A 215 -6.10 -12.85 3.53
CA GLU A 215 -5.48 -13.61 2.43
C GLU A 215 -3.94 -13.64 2.52
N ILE A 216 -3.37 -13.08 3.58
CA ILE A 216 -1.91 -12.98 3.74
C ILE A 216 -1.32 -14.35 4.10
N GLU A 217 -0.64 -14.96 3.13
CA GLU A 217 0.16 -16.17 3.35
C GLU A 217 1.51 -15.87 4.03
N GLU A 218 2.08 -14.66 3.84
CA GLU A 218 3.42 -14.29 4.34
C GLU A 218 3.41 -12.98 5.15
N THR A 219 3.29 -13.11 6.48
CA THR A 219 3.26 -11.99 7.44
C THR A 219 4.49 -11.06 7.35
N ASP A 220 5.68 -11.59 7.06
CA ASP A 220 6.91 -10.78 6.94
C ASP A 220 6.84 -9.81 5.75
N THR A 221 6.27 -10.26 4.62
CA THR A 221 6.06 -9.40 3.45
C THR A 221 5.12 -8.25 3.78
N MET A 222 4.02 -8.52 4.49
CA MET A 222 3.11 -7.46 4.94
C MET A 222 3.80 -6.47 5.89
N ALA A 223 4.60 -6.95 6.84
CA ALA A 223 5.35 -6.09 7.75
C ALA A 223 6.31 -5.16 7.02
N ARG A 224 7.02 -5.66 6.00
CA ARG A 224 7.89 -4.84 5.15
C ARG A 224 7.11 -3.79 4.37
N VAL A 225 5.95 -4.16 3.84
CA VAL A 225 5.08 -3.24 3.11
C VAL A 225 4.58 -2.14 4.02
N VAL A 226 3.99 -2.47 5.17
CA VAL A 226 3.47 -1.47 6.11
C VAL A 226 4.58 -0.56 6.63
N GLN A 227 5.77 -1.12 6.93
CA GLN A 227 6.95 -0.35 7.28
C GLN A 227 7.34 0.64 6.16
N ALA A 228 7.36 0.19 4.90
CA ALA A 228 7.67 1.04 3.76
C ALA A 228 6.67 2.20 3.62
N TYR A 229 5.38 1.95 3.83
CA TYR A 229 4.36 3.01 3.85
C TYR A 229 4.55 4.00 4.99
N GLY A 230 4.87 3.54 6.20
CA GLY A 230 5.23 4.43 7.31
C GLY A 230 6.36 5.38 6.93
N LEU A 231 7.40 4.88 6.27
CA LEU A 231 8.50 5.71 5.77
C LEU A 231 8.09 6.65 4.64
N TYR A 232 7.27 6.20 3.68
CA TYR A 232 6.79 7.06 2.60
C TYR A 232 5.92 8.20 3.12
N PHE A 233 4.97 7.91 4.02
CA PHE A 233 4.14 8.94 4.62
C PHE A 233 4.97 9.92 5.43
N LEU A 234 5.87 9.43 6.30
CA LEU A 234 6.77 10.30 7.06
C LEU A 234 7.52 11.27 6.14
N GLN A 235 8.10 10.75 5.05
CA GLN A 235 8.82 11.58 4.09
C GLN A 235 7.90 12.59 3.37
N ILE A 236 6.66 12.25 3.04
CA ILE A 236 5.73 13.24 2.46
C ILE A 236 5.39 14.32 3.48
N PHE A 237 5.13 13.95 4.73
CA PHE A 237 4.87 14.90 5.81
C PHE A 237 6.07 15.81 6.10
N ASP A 238 7.31 15.31 5.98
CA ASP A 238 8.52 16.11 6.20
C ASP A 238 8.91 16.97 4.99
N GLU A 239 8.82 16.42 3.78
CA GLU A 239 9.38 17.04 2.57
C GLU A 239 8.36 17.89 1.79
N SER A 240 7.06 17.55 1.86
CA SER A 240 6.05 18.10 0.94
C SER A 240 4.84 18.76 1.59
N MET A 241 4.56 18.54 2.88
CA MET A 241 3.38 19.09 3.54
C MET A 241 3.64 20.46 4.16
N LYS A 242 2.68 21.39 4.07
CA LYS A 242 2.79 22.72 4.73
C LYS A 242 2.45 22.64 6.21
N PRO A 243 3.25 23.28 7.09
CA PRO A 243 3.02 23.26 8.54
C PRO A 243 1.65 23.85 8.91
N LEU A 244 1.17 23.50 10.11
CA LEU A 244 -0.11 23.99 10.63
C LEU A 244 -0.13 25.51 10.72
N ARG A 245 -1.20 26.11 10.19
CA ARG A 245 -1.48 27.55 10.24
C ARG A 245 -2.58 27.83 11.26
N SER A 246 -2.72 29.09 11.67
CA SER A 246 -3.71 29.53 12.67
C SER A 246 -5.16 29.17 12.32
N ASN A 247 -5.49 29.06 11.03
CA ASN A 247 -6.77 28.54 10.56
C ASN A 247 -6.53 27.19 9.86
N PRO A 248 -6.92 26.06 10.48
CA PRO A 248 -6.74 24.74 9.86
C PRO A 248 -7.63 24.58 8.62
N GLU A 249 -7.03 24.08 7.55
CA GLU A 249 -7.73 23.75 6.31
C GLU A 249 -8.65 22.52 6.49
N PRO A 250 -9.76 22.40 5.74
CA PRO A 250 -10.74 21.32 5.92
C PRO A 250 -10.15 19.91 5.85
N TRP A 251 -9.19 19.68 4.96
CA TRP A 251 -8.53 18.38 4.78
C TRP A 251 -7.81 17.88 6.04
N ARG A 252 -7.41 18.77 6.96
CA ARG A 252 -6.75 18.39 8.21
C ARG A 252 -7.71 17.76 9.21
N PHE A 253 -8.99 18.14 9.17
CA PHE A 253 -10.03 17.48 9.96
C PHE A 253 -10.37 16.12 9.36
N GLU A 254 -10.47 16.05 8.03
CA GLU A 254 -10.66 14.78 7.32
C GLU A 254 -9.51 13.80 7.58
N LEU A 255 -8.27 14.30 7.66
CA LEU A 255 -7.11 13.50 8.03
C LEU A 255 -7.30 12.81 9.39
N VAL A 256 -7.80 13.54 10.39
CA VAL A 256 -8.13 12.95 11.71
C VAL A 256 -9.17 11.85 11.56
N ASP A 257 -10.26 12.13 10.86
CA ASP A 257 -11.36 11.16 10.69
C ASP A 257 -10.88 9.89 9.98
N VAL A 258 -10.04 10.02 8.95
CA VAL A 258 -9.42 8.89 8.27
C VAL A 258 -8.46 8.14 9.20
N MET A 259 -7.56 8.83 9.91
CA MET A 259 -6.62 8.16 10.83
C MET A 259 -7.34 7.35 11.91
N MET A 260 -8.48 7.85 12.41
CA MET A 260 -9.31 7.13 13.38
C MET A 260 -10.05 5.94 12.72
N ARG A 261 -10.67 6.16 11.55
CA ARG A 261 -11.41 5.11 10.85
C ARG A 261 -10.50 3.97 10.36
N SER A 262 -9.31 4.29 9.88
CA SER A 262 -8.34 3.32 9.36
C SER A 262 -7.67 2.49 10.46
N ASN A 263 -7.84 2.87 11.73
CA ASN A 263 -7.36 2.15 12.91
C ASN A 263 -5.92 1.59 12.76
N ILE A 264 -5.02 2.48 12.35
CA ILE A 264 -3.65 2.14 11.94
C ILE A 264 -2.91 1.39 13.05
N LEU A 265 -3.05 1.83 14.30
CA LEU A 265 -2.37 1.21 15.43
C LEU A 265 -2.82 -0.23 15.65
N GLU A 266 -4.11 -0.54 15.50
CA GLU A 266 -4.59 -1.91 15.60
C GLU A 266 -3.99 -2.82 14.52
N LEU A 267 -3.90 -2.34 13.28
CA LEU A 267 -3.25 -3.08 12.19
C LEU A 267 -1.80 -3.43 12.58
N ILE A 268 -1.05 -2.45 13.08
CA ILE A 268 0.34 -2.63 13.51
C ILE A 268 0.46 -3.63 14.66
N PHE A 269 -0.43 -3.56 15.64
CA PHE A 269 -0.45 -4.49 16.77
C PHE A 269 -0.74 -5.91 16.31
N ARG A 270 -1.73 -6.10 15.43
CA ARG A 270 -2.06 -7.42 14.85
C ARG A 270 -0.89 -7.98 14.04
N LEU A 271 -0.22 -7.14 13.27
CA LEU A 271 0.92 -7.53 12.45
C LEU A 271 2.13 -7.95 13.30
N ALA A 272 2.45 -7.18 14.34
CA ALA A 272 3.52 -7.54 15.26
C ALA A 272 3.23 -8.83 16.03
N LEU A 273 1.98 -9.06 16.42
CA LEU A 273 1.55 -10.31 17.04
C LEU A 273 1.71 -11.49 16.09
N ALA A 274 1.23 -11.37 14.85
CA ALA A 274 1.37 -12.41 13.84
C ALA A 274 2.85 -12.75 13.55
N LEU A 275 3.72 -11.74 13.49
CA LEU A 275 5.17 -11.95 13.35
C LEU A 275 5.75 -12.74 14.54
N SER A 276 5.37 -12.34 15.76
CA SER A 276 5.85 -12.98 17.00
C SER A 276 5.38 -14.43 17.16
N ASP A 277 4.25 -14.78 16.53
CA ASP A 277 3.71 -16.14 16.49
C ASP A 277 4.36 -17.00 15.41
N SER A 278 4.78 -16.39 14.30
CA SER A 278 5.41 -17.09 13.16
C SER A 278 6.89 -17.42 13.36
N SER A 279 7.55 -16.85 14.37
CA SER A 279 9.01 -17.00 14.55
C SER A 279 9.40 -18.38 15.06
N THR A 280 10.34 -19.04 14.35
CA THR A 280 11.11 -20.18 14.87
C THR A 280 12.28 -19.69 15.74
N PRO A 281 12.83 -20.52 16.64
CA PRO A 281 13.97 -20.12 17.48
C PRO A 281 15.16 -19.55 16.68
N ASP A 282 15.42 -20.08 15.48
CA ASP A 282 16.53 -19.66 14.63
C ASP A 282 16.30 -18.31 13.91
N THR A 283 15.05 -17.86 13.80
CA THR A 283 14.66 -16.62 13.11
C THR A 283 14.22 -15.50 14.07
N GLU A 284 14.26 -15.75 15.39
CA GLU A 284 13.77 -14.86 16.43
C GLU A 284 14.44 -13.48 16.39
N ARG A 285 15.78 -13.42 16.24
CA ARG A 285 16.51 -12.14 16.19
C ARG A 285 16.13 -11.28 14.99
N ALA A 286 15.97 -11.90 13.82
CA ALA A 286 15.57 -11.19 12.60
C ALA A 286 14.13 -10.66 12.73
N THR A 287 13.23 -11.48 13.29
CA THR A 287 11.83 -11.10 13.54
C THR A 287 11.75 -9.93 14.52
N LYS A 288 12.51 -9.97 15.62
CA LYS A 288 12.62 -8.85 16.58
C LYS A 288 13.08 -7.56 15.92
N GLY A 289 14.15 -7.62 15.14
CA GLY A 289 14.65 -6.47 14.39
C GLY A 289 13.60 -5.88 13.44
N ARG A 290 12.80 -6.75 12.79
CA ARG A 290 11.69 -6.34 11.92
C ARG A 290 10.58 -5.62 12.68
N ILE A 291 10.11 -6.19 13.79
CA ILE A 291 9.05 -5.60 14.62
C ILE A 291 9.50 -4.23 15.13
N LYS A 292 10.73 -4.11 15.61
CA LYS A 292 11.29 -2.84 16.07
C LYS A 292 11.27 -1.79 14.95
N ALA A 293 11.75 -2.12 13.76
CA ALA A 293 11.79 -1.18 12.64
C ALA A 293 10.39 -0.80 12.12
N LEU A 294 9.42 -1.73 12.19
CA LEU A 294 8.01 -1.45 11.92
C LEU A 294 7.45 -0.42 12.92
N PHE A 295 7.69 -0.61 14.22
CA PHE A 295 7.22 0.31 15.24
C PHE A 295 7.89 1.68 15.14
N GLU A 296 9.21 1.75 14.97
CA GLU A 296 9.94 3.02 14.87
C GLU A 296 9.43 3.86 13.69
N SER A 297 9.27 3.27 12.51
CA SER A 297 8.73 3.97 11.33
C SER A 297 7.28 4.40 11.52
N THR A 298 6.44 3.56 12.14
CA THR A 298 5.02 3.88 12.37
C THR A 298 4.86 4.97 13.42
N ILE A 299 5.63 4.94 14.53
CA ILE A 299 5.59 5.99 15.56
C ILE A 299 5.98 7.33 14.94
N ALA A 300 7.10 7.37 14.19
CA ALA A 300 7.58 8.59 13.57
C ALA A 300 6.53 9.16 12.60
N PHE A 301 5.94 8.32 11.76
CA PHE A 301 4.80 8.70 10.93
C PHE A 301 3.62 9.23 11.74
N TRP A 302 3.21 8.52 12.80
CA TRP A 302 2.03 8.86 13.60
C TRP A 302 2.18 10.22 14.28
N GLU A 303 3.29 10.43 14.99
CA GLU A 303 3.58 11.70 15.64
C GLU A 303 3.61 12.84 14.64
N LYS A 304 4.28 12.61 13.50
CA LYS A 304 4.33 13.61 12.44
C LYS A 304 2.94 13.92 11.90
N ALA A 305 2.12 12.92 11.62
CA ALA A 305 0.76 13.13 11.12
C ALA A 305 -0.09 13.93 12.13
N VAL A 306 0.04 13.64 13.43
CA VAL A 306 -0.64 14.39 14.50
C VAL A 306 -0.25 15.87 14.50
N ASP A 307 1.01 16.22 14.25
CA ASP A 307 1.46 17.62 14.16
C ASP A 307 0.75 18.44 13.07
N TYR A 308 0.23 17.78 12.02
CA TYR A 308 -0.51 18.44 10.94
C TYR A 308 -2.01 18.57 11.19
N THR A 309 -2.52 18.01 12.28
CA THR A 309 -3.96 17.96 12.58
C THR A 309 -4.38 18.97 13.65
N PRO A 310 -5.67 19.36 13.70
CA PRO A 310 -6.17 20.21 14.78
C PRO A 310 -6.25 19.39 16.08
N LYS A 311 -5.35 19.68 17.03
CA LYS A 311 -5.19 18.91 18.28
C LYS A 311 -6.49 18.70 19.05
N ASP A 312 -7.26 19.76 19.28
CA ASP A 312 -8.51 19.69 20.05
C ASP A 312 -9.56 18.80 19.36
N TYR A 313 -9.61 18.83 18.02
CA TYR A 313 -10.50 17.97 17.26
C TYR A 313 -10.06 16.51 17.34
N PHE A 314 -8.75 16.25 17.19
CA PHE A 314 -8.19 14.90 17.31
C PHE A 314 -8.49 14.30 18.68
N GLU A 315 -8.19 15.04 19.75
CA GLU A 315 -8.46 14.61 21.12
C GLU A 315 -9.95 14.25 21.31
N GLN A 316 -10.86 15.14 20.92
CA GLN A 316 -12.29 14.89 21.04
C GLN A 316 -12.73 13.67 20.23
N ARG A 317 -12.16 13.48 19.04
CA ARG A 317 -12.51 12.36 18.17
C ARG A 317 -12.04 11.03 18.75
N LEU A 318 -10.82 11.00 19.29
CA LEU A 318 -10.24 9.84 19.94
C LEU A 318 -11.03 9.43 21.19
N ILE A 319 -11.44 10.39 22.04
CA ILE A 319 -12.25 10.12 23.22
C ILE A 319 -13.63 9.57 22.82
N LYS A 320 -14.28 10.19 21.81
CA LYS A 320 -15.61 9.79 21.35
C LYS A 320 -15.64 8.44 20.63
N SER A 321 -14.55 8.04 19.98
CA SER A 321 -14.49 6.79 19.23
C SER A 321 -14.32 5.56 20.13
N GLY A 322 -13.79 5.73 21.36
CA GLY A 322 -13.46 4.61 22.24
C GLY A 322 -12.23 3.82 21.81
N LEU A 323 -11.49 4.27 20.79
CA LEU A 323 -10.34 3.56 20.24
C LEU A 323 -9.20 3.38 21.25
N ILE A 324 -9.04 4.30 22.21
CA ILE A 324 -8.01 4.15 23.26
C ILE A 324 -8.25 2.88 24.07
N ASP A 325 -9.52 2.58 24.42
CA ASP A 325 -9.86 1.37 25.17
C ASP A 325 -9.53 0.12 24.36
N GLU A 326 -9.81 0.12 23.06
CA GLU A 326 -9.51 -0.98 22.16
C GLU A 326 -8.00 -1.18 22.01
N TRP A 327 -7.25 -0.11 21.76
CA TRP A 327 -5.79 -0.13 21.69
C TRP A 327 -5.17 -0.59 23.00
N PHE A 328 -5.72 -0.17 24.14
CA PHE A 328 -5.26 -0.60 25.46
C PHE A 328 -5.53 -2.10 25.69
N ARG A 329 -6.65 -2.64 25.22
CA ARG A 329 -6.91 -4.09 25.28
C ARG A 329 -5.90 -4.88 24.45
N TYR A 330 -5.60 -4.45 23.23
CA TYR A 330 -4.53 -5.03 22.44
C TYR A 330 -3.18 -4.93 23.16
N PHE A 331 -2.94 -3.78 23.80
CA PHE A 331 -1.74 -3.54 24.56
C PHE A 331 -1.56 -4.53 25.72
N ALA A 332 -2.61 -4.70 26.53
CA ALA A 332 -2.63 -5.62 27.65
C ALA A 332 -2.45 -7.08 27.20
N TYR A 333 -3.21 -7.50 26.17
CA TYR A 333 -3.13 -8.85 25.63
C TYR A 333 -1.73 -9.21 25.11
N PHE A 334 -1.12 -8.30 24.34
CA PHE A 334 0.20 -8.53 23.77
C PHE A 334 1.27 -8.62 24.88
N THR A 335 1.16 -7.74 25.88
CA THR A 335 2.03 -7.73 27.06
C THR A 335 1.92 -9.03 27.85
N GLU A 336 0.70 -9.50 28.16
CA GLU A 336 0.46 -10.78 28.85
C GLU A 336 1.09 -11.96 28.10
N ARG A 337 0.87 -12.04 26.77
CA ARG A 337 1.35 -13.15 25.95
C ARG A 337 2.88 -13.23 25.86
N LEU A 338 3.54 -12.07 25.88
CA LEU A 338 5.00 -11.98 25.79
C LEU A 338 5.69 -12.10 27.15
N TYR A 339 5.05 -11.72 28.26
CA TYR A 339 5.61 -11.94 29.61
C TYR A 339 5.80 -13.42 29.94
N CYS A 340 5.05 -14.32 29.29
CA CYS A 340 5.27 -15.76 29.39
C CYS A 340 6.54 -16.26 28.67
N ARG A 341 7.26 -15.41 27.92
CA ARG A 341 8.52 -15.74 27.22
C ARG A 341 9.66 -14.87 27.78
N PRO A 342 10.56 -15.43 28.62
CA PRO A 342 11.61 -14.67 29.32
C PRO A 342 12.56 -13.87 28.40
N SER A 343 12.75 -14.29 27.14
CA SER A 343 13.60 -13.62 26.15
C SER A 343 12.88 -12.52 25.33
N ALA A 344 11.56 -12.35 25.48
CA ALA A 344 10.76 -11.44 24.64
C ALA A 344 10.44 -10.09 25.31
N ALA A 345 10.63 -9.99 26.62
CA ALA A 345 10.27 -8.81 27.41
C ALA A 345 11.04 -7.54 26.98
N ASP A 346 12.37 -7.62 26.83
CA ASP A 346 13.16 -6.42 26.52
C ASP A 346 13.12 -6.03 25.03
N ASP A 347 12.99 -7.01 24.13
CA ASP A 347 13.13 -6.78 22.69
C ASP A 347 11.82 -6.45 21.96
N ILE A 348 10.66 -6.86 22.49
CA ILE A 348 9.36 -6.71 21.80
C ILE A 348 8.34 -5.94 22.66
N VAL A 349 8.21 -6.29 23.95
CA VAL A 349 7.25 -5.62 24.84
C VAL A 349 7.60 -4.15 25.02
N LEU A 350 8.89 -3.81 25.16
CA LEU A 350 9.32 -2.43 25.31
C LEU A 350 9.03 -1.56 24.07
N PRO A 351 9.45 -1.92 22.83
CA PRO A 351 9.07 -1.19 21.63
C PRO A 351 7.56 -1.02 21.44
N PHE A 352 6.79 -2.04 21.81
CA PHE A 352 5.33 -2.00 21.72
C PHE A 352 4.70 -1.05 22.76
N THR A 353 5.20 -1.09 24.00
CA THR A 353 4.81 -0.13 25.04
C THR A 353 5.14 1.29 24.63
N MET A 354 6.31 1.50 24.02
CA MET A 354 6.71 2.79 23.47
C MET A 354 5.77 3.23 22.34
N LEU A 355 5.39 2.35 21.41
CA LEU A 355 4.44 2.66 20.35
C LEU A 355 3.10 3.13 20.89
N PHE A 356 2.48 2.35 21.78
CA PHE A 356 1.20 2.73 22.37
C PHE A 356 1.30 4.05 23.16
N SER A 357 2.28 4.14 24.06
CA SER A 357 2.45 5.32 24.91
C SER A 357 2.73 6.59 24.10
N ARG A 358 3.62 6.53 23.10
CA ARG A 358 3.93 7.68 22.25
C ARG A 358 2.76 8.07 21.36
N ALA A 359 2.07 7.10 20.78
CA ALA A 359 0.92 7.38 19.93
C ALA A 359 -0.22 8.09 20.69
N VAL A 360 -0.51 7.64 21.92
CA VAL A 360 -1.52 8.27 22.77
C VAL A 360 -1.02 9.62 23.33
N THR A 361 0.25 9.72 23.71
CA THR A 361 0.87 10.97 24.19
C THR A 361 0.90 12.04 23.11
N ALA A 362 1.13 11.68 21.84
CA ALA A 362 1.11 12.63 20.73
C ALA A 362 -0.24 13.38 20.64
N ILE A 363 -1.34 12.69 20.94
CA ILE A 363 -2.70 13.24 20.84
C ILE A 363 -3.11 13.93 22.15
N LEU A 364 -3.02 13.21 23.27
CA LEU A 364 -3.55 13.67 24.56
C LEU A 364 -2.56 14.54 25.35
N GLY A 365 -1.26 14.48 25.02
CA GLY A 365 -0.20 15.13 25.78
C GLY A 365 -0.25 14.79 27.27
N MET A 366 -0.19 15.82 28.12
CA MET A 366 -0.24 15.66 29.58
C MET A 366 -1.53 14.99 30.09
N LYS A 367 -2.65 15.06 29.35
CA LYS A 367 -3.91 14.40 29.76
C LYS A 367 -3.76 12.88 29.79
N TRP A 368 -2.87 12.31 28.96
CA TRP A 368 -2.60 10.88 28.99
C TRP A 368 -2.16 10.41 30.37
N SER A 369 -1.23 11.13 31.02
CA SER A 369 -0.74 10.77 32.36
C SER A 369 -1.86 10.67 33.40
N SER A 370 -2.88 11.52 33.31
CA SER A 370 -4.06 11.45 34.19
C SER A 370 -5.00 10.30 33.83
N MET A 371 -5.13 9.99 32.55
CA MET A 371 -5.98 8.91 32.06
C MET A 371 -5.36 7.52 32.28
N GLN A 372 -4.03 7.39 32.27
CA GLN A 372 -3.34 6.11 32.44
C GLN A 372 -3.74 5.40 33.74
N PHE A 373 -4.01 6.15 34.81
CA PHE A 373 -4.47 5.60 36.09
C PHE A 373 -5.89 4.99 36.03
N SER A 374 -6.71 5.40 35.06
CA SER A 374 -8.06 4.86 34.85
C SER A 374 -8.06 3.56 34.05
N PHE A 375 -6.97 3.26 33.34
CA PHE A 375 -6.77 2.01 32.62
C PHE A 375 -6.27 0.93 33.60
N GLN A 376 -7.17 0.38 34.40
CA GLN A 376 -6.91 -0.83 35.19
C GLN A 376 -7.43 -2.04 34.45
N VAL A 377 -6.57 -3.03 34.20
CA VAL A 377 -7.00 -4.35 33.70
C VAL A 377 -7.83 -5.00 34.81
N THR A 378 -9.15 -4.90 34.71
CA THR A 378 -10.08 -5.46 35.69
C THR A 378 -11.16 -6.26 34.97
N GLY A 379 -11.50 -7.42 35.55
CA GLY A 379 -12.59 -8.26 35.08
C GLY A 379 -12.23 -9.23 33.95
N THR A 380 -12.86 -10.41 34.00
CA THR A 380 -12.80 -11.44 32.96
C THR A 380 -14.11 -11.43 32.18
N CYS A 381 -14.06 -11.49 30.85
CA CYS A 381 -15.25 -11.53 30.00
C CYS A 381 -16.03 -12.81 30.26
N GLU A 382 -17.30 -12.68 30.60
CA GLU A 382 -18.16 -13.83 30.88
C GLU A 382 -18.65 -14.56 29.63
N TYR A 383 -18.29 -14.13 28.42
CA TYR A 383 -18.59 -14.90 27.21
C TYR A 383 -17.58 -16.05 27.06
N PRO A 384 -17.97 -17.34 27.20
CA PRO A 384 -17.03 -18.46 27.30
C PRO A 384 -16.22 -18.71 26.02
N ARG A 385 -16.73 -18.27 24.88
CA ARG A 385 -16.06 -18.36 23.56
C ARG A 385 -15.40 -17.04 23.17
N CYS A 386 -15.20 -16.13 24.13
CA CYS A 386 -14.46 -14.92 23.88
C CYS A 386 -13.01 -15.29 23.60
N ALA A 387 -12.52 -14.93 22.41
CA ALA A 387 -11.11 -15.13 22.08
C ALA A 387 -10.16 -14.33 23.01
N TYR A 388 -10.68 -13.30 23.68
CA TYR A 388 -9.91 -12.36 24.52
C TYR A 388 -10.70 -12.01 25.80
N PRO A 389 -10.70 -12.89 26.82
CA PRO A 389 -11.57 -12.73 27.97
C PRO A 389 -11.00 -11.79 29.05
N THR A 390 -10.06 -10.91 28.75
CA THR A 390 -9.52 -9.94 29.72
C THR A 390 -10.13 -8.55 29.52
N ASN A 391 -10.05 -7.71 30.55
CA ASN A 391 -10.45 -6.30 30.53
C ASN A 391 -11.94 -6.09 30.20
N ALA A 392 -12.79 -6.88 30.86
CA ALA A 392 -14.23 -6.79 30.71
C ALA A 392 -14.78 -5.54 31.40
N SER A 393 -15.31 -4.60 30.62
CA SER A 393 -15.86 -3.33 31.10
C SER A 393 -17.31 -3.07 30.69
N THR A 394 -17.86 -3.87 29.78
CA THR A 394 -19.24 -3.75 29.30
C THR A 394 -20.17 -4.55 30.19
N GLY A 395 -20.82 -3.90 31.16
CA GLY A 395 -21.80 -4.55 32.04
C GLY A 395 -23.15 -4.80 31.34
N CYS A 396 -23.75 -5.98 31.54
CA CYS A 396 -25.15 -6.20 31.18
C CYS A 396 -26.07 -5.67 32.29
N SER A 397 -26.93 -4.70 31.99
CA SER A 397 -27.92 -4.18 32.95
C SER A 397 -29.01 -5.20 33.32
N GLY A 398 -29.26 -6.20 32.48
CA GLY A 398 -30.27 -7.25 32.68
C GLY A 398 -29.75 -8.64 33.07
N CYS A 399 -28.43 -8.86 33.04
CA CYS A 399 -27.82 -10.18 33.24
C CYS A 399 -26.91 -10.12 34.48
N MET A 400 -27.37 -10.60 35.64
CA MET A 400 -26.64 -10.80 36.93
C MET A 400 -25.26 -10.12 37.12
N LYS A 401 -25.11 -8.83 36.79
CA LYS A 401 -23.83 -8.09 36.77
C LYS A 401 -22.71 -8.74 35.93
N ALA A 402 -23.05 -9.57 34.94
CA ALA A 402 -22.07 -10.15 34.03
C ALA A 402 -21.35 -9.04 33.25
N VAL A 403 -20.03 -9.17 33.14
CA VAL A 403 -19.17 -8.19 32.48
C VAL A 403 -18.56 -8.79 31.21
N TYR A 404 -18.62 -8.03 30.12
CA TYR A 404 -18.13 -8.45 28.82
C TYR A 404 -17.06 -7.50 28.30
N CYS A 405 -16.14 -8.00 27.48
CA CYS A 405 -15.08 -7.19 26.88
C CYS A 405 -15.57 -6.29 25.72
N SER A 406 -16.77 -6.54 25.18
CA SER A 406 -17.36 -5.70 24.12
C SER A 406 -18.89 -5.87 24.04
N PRO A 407 -19.60 -4.89 23.46
CA PRO A 407 -21.03 -5.03 23.12
C PRO A 407 -21.32 -6.25 22.22
N ARG A 408 -20.35 -6.63 21.37
CA ARG A 408 -20.47 -7.82 20.50
C ARG A 408 -20.43 -9.13 21.28
N CYS A 409 -19.61 -9.22 22.33
CA CYS A 409 -19.58 -10.38 23.23
C CYS A 409 -20.84 -10.46 24.09
N LEU A 410 -21.34 -9.31 24.58
CA LEU A 410 -22.62 -9.22 25.27
C LEU A 410 -23.78 -9.70 24.38
N ALA A 411 -23.88 -9.21 23.14
CA ALA A 411 -24.94 -9.61 22.23
C ALA A 411 -24.92 -11.13 21.98
N ARG A 412 -23.73 -11.73 21.83
CA ARG A 412 -23.57 -13.18 21.60
C ARG A 412 -23.81 -14.05 22.83
N SER A 413 -23.63 -13.53 24.05
CA SER A 413 -23.93 -14.28 25.27
C SER A 413 -25.42 -14.30 25.59
N VAL A 414 -26.15 -13.20 25.34
CA VAL A 414 -27.59 -13.09 25.63
C VAL A 414 -28.42 -14.06 24.79
N PHE A 415 -28.02 -14.36 23.55
CA PHE A 415 -28.68 -15.37 22.72
C PHE A 415 -28.55 -16.81 23.23
N VAL A 416 -27.61 -17.10 24.15
CA VAL A 416 -27.42 -18.45 24.71
C VAL A 416 -28.34 -18.70 25.91
N TYR A 417 -28.90 -17.65 26.52
CA TYR A 417 -29.78 -17.76 27.70
C TYR A 417 -31.28 -17.68 27.38
N ILE A 418 -31.66 -17.46 26.11
CA ILE A 418 -33.06 -17.35 25.65
C ILE A 418 -33.48 -18.57 24.79
N SER A 419 -32.58 -19.53 24.58
CA SER A 419 -32.83 -20.84 23.97
C SER A 419 -32.59 -21.95 24.99
#